data_AF-A0A286GLE1-F1
#
_entry.id   AF-A0A286GLE1-F1
#
_cell.length_a   1.000
_cell.length_b   1.000
_cell.length_c   1.000
_cell.angle_alpha   90.00
_cell.angle_beta   90.00
_cell.angle_gamma   90.00
#
_symmetry.space_group_name_H-M   'P 1'
#
loop_
_entity.id
_entity.type
_entity.pdbx_description
1 polymer ?
#
loop_
_entity_poly.entity_id
_entity_poly.type
_entity_poly.pdbx_seq_one_letter_code
_entity_poly.pdbx_strand_id
1 'polypeptide(L)'
;MKEKIDKLLIALPVQCIEHWLWYLKHKKDNPALTKNISLESQPRKKVKFILYGYEDPPNEISNPIVDGLSKNFDASWLEQRSESFKHFHSQVKAFIDKQV
;
A
#
# COMPACT_ATOMS: atom_id res chain seq x y z
N MET A 1 -19.93 -20.15 -0.16
CA MET A 1 -18.62 -20.12 0.53
C MET A 1 -17.49 -19.75 -0.44
N LYS A 2 -17.44 -20.33 -1.65
CA LYS A 2 -16.52 -19.94 -2.75
C LYS A 2 -16.50 -18.44 -3.06
N GLU A 3 -17.66 -17.82 -3.32
CA GLU A 3 -17.73 -16.37 -3.65
C GLU A 3 -17.15 -15.42 -2.59
N LYS A 4 -17.14 -15.82 -1.31
CA LYS A 4 -16.56 -14.99 -0.23
C LYS A 4 -15.03 -15.06 -0.23
N ILE A 5 -14.45 -16.18 -0.65
CA ILE A 5 -13.00 -16.38 -0.76
C ILE A 5 -12.47 -15.57 -1.94
N ASP A 6 -13.17 -15.57 -3.07
CA ASP A 6 -12.73 -14.84 -4.27
C ASP A 6 -12.66 -13.32 -4.03
N LYS A 7 -13.66 -12.76 -3.33
CA LYS A 7 -13.65 -11.34 -2.93
C LYS A 7 -12.55 -11.04 -1.90
N LEU A 8 -12.25 -11.97 -1.00
CA LEU A 8 -11.18 -11.83 -0.02
C LEU A 8 -9.80 -11.82 -0.70
N LEU A 9 -9.58 -12.72 -1.67
CA LEU A 9 -8.34 -12.83 -2.44
C LEU A 9 -8.06 -11.58 -3.28
N ILE A 10 -9.10 -10.87 -3.74
CA ILE A 10 -8.96 -9.58 -4.45
C ILE A 10 -8.83 -8.42 -3.47
N ALA A 11 -9.54 -8.44 -2.34
CA ALA A 11 -9.57 -7.34 -1.38
C ALA A 11 -8.29 -7.23 -0.53
N LEU A 12 -7.63 -8.34 -0.22
CA LEU A 12 -6.40 -8.36 0.58
C LEU A 12 -5.25 -7.59 -0.11
N PRO A 13 -4.93 -7.83 -1.40
CA PRO A 13 -3.95 -7.01 -2.13
C PRO A 13 -4.30 -5.53 -2.12
N VAL A 14 -5.56 -5.17 -2.35
CA VAL A 14 -6.00 -3.77 -2.38
C VAL A 14 -5.80 -3.09 -1.01
N GLN A 15 -6.13 -3.78 0.09
CA GLN A 15 -5.89 -3.28 1.45
C GLN A 15 -4.41 -3.10 1.76
N CYS A 16 -3.56 -4.06 1.38
CA CYS A 16 -2.12 -3.97 1.56
C CYS A 16 -1.54 -2.78 0.77
N ILE A 17 -1.98 -2.59 -0.47
CA ILE A 17 -1.57 -1.47 -1.32
C ILE A 17 -1.97 -0.12 -0.72
N GLU A 18 -3.18 0.02 -0.16
CA GLU A 18 -3.63 1.25 0.52
C GLU A 18 -2.67 1.61 1.68
N HIS A 19 -2.26 0.65 2.50
CA HIS A 19 -1.31 0.93 3.59
C HIS A 19 0.07 1.33 3.07
N TRP A 20 0.57 0.67 2.02
CA TRP A 20 1.84 1.01 1.38
C TRP A 20 1.82 2.41 0.76
N LEU A 21 0.71 2.77 0.09
CA LEU A 21 0.49 4.11 -0.43
C LEU A 21 0.50 5.15 0.70
N TRP A 22 -0.02 4.81 1.88
CA TRP A 22 0.02 5.73 3.01
C TRP A 22 1.45 5.94 3.53
N TYR A 23 2.29 4.90 3.57
CA TYR A 23 3.72 5.08 3.84
C TYR A 23 4.38 6.06 2.85
N LEU A 24 4.08 5.95 1.55
CA LEU A 24 4.60 6.86 0.53
C LEU A 24 4.08 8.29 0.71
N LYS A 25 2.79 8.46 1.00
CA LYS A 25 2.21 9.76 1.32
C LYS A 25 2.87 10.37 2.55
N HIS A 26 3.06 9.58 3.61
CA HIS A 26 3.70 10.03 4.83
C HIS A 26 5.16 10.47 4.58
N LYS A 27 5.92 9.73 3.77
CA LYS A 27 7.28 10.11 3.33
C LYS A 27 7.28 11.47 2.62
N LYS A 28 6.34 11.66 1.68
CA LYS A 28 6.19 12.88 0.90
C LYS A 28 5.83 14.08 1.78
N ASP A 29 4.89 13.89 2.69
CA ASP A 29 4.37 14.97 3.55
C ASP A 29 5.34 15.31 4.71
N ASN A 30 6.24 14.39 5.08
CA ASN A 30 7.15 14.53 6.23
C ASN A 30 8.59 14.11 5.89
N PRO A 31 9.29 14.82 4.98
CA PRO A 31 10.61 14.41 4.49
C PRO A 31 11.70 14.39 5.58
N ALA A 32 11.55 15.21 6.62
CA ALA A 32 12.50 15.28 7.73
C ALA A 32 12.26 14.22 8.83
N LEU A 33 11.16 13.46 8.76
CA LEU A 33 10.81 12.51 9.81
C LEU A 33 11.52 11.17 9.60
N THR A 34 12.47 10.87 10.48
CA THR A 34 13.26 9.63 10.44
C THR A 34 12.64 8.49 11.24
N LYS A 35 11.68 8.78 12.13
CA LYS A 35 11.04 7.78 12.99
C LYS A 35 10.14 6.83 12.18
N ASN A 36 10.26 5.54 12.47
CA ASN A 36 9.36 4.53 11.93
C ASN A 36 8.00 4.60 12.62
N ILE A 37 6.93 4.62 11.84
CA ILE A 37 5.55 4.60 12.32
C ILE A 37 4.90 3.32 11.83
N SER A 38 4.20 2.61 12.72
CA SER A 38 3.39 1.45 12.33
C SER A 38 2.04 1.93 11.82
N LEU A 39 1.88 1.99 10.50
CA LEU A 39 0.65 2.44 9.84
C LEU A 39 -0.30 1.28 9.51
N GLU A 40 0.21 0.05 9.48
CA GLU A 40 -0.51 -1.17 9.06
C GLU A 40 -1.56 -1.67 10.05
N SER A 41 -1.54 -1.16 11.29
CA SER A 41 -2.52 -1.50 12.33
C SER A 41 -3.83 -0.72 12.18
N GLN A 42 -3.90 0.22 11.25
CA GLN A 42 -5.02 1.15 11.17
C GLN A 42 -6.19 0.57 10.37
N PRO A 43 -7.45 0.89 10.74
CA PRO A 43 -8.60 0.40 9.98
C PRO A 43 -8.61 0.93 8.55
N ARG A 44 -8.98 0.08 7.59
CA ARG A 44 -9.03 0.42 6.15
C ARG A 44 -9.75 1.74 5.85
N LYS A 45 -10.93 1.95 6.44
CA LYS A 45 -11.72 3.18 6.26
C LYS A 45 -10.92 4.43 6.62
N LYS A 46 -10.15 4.36 7.71
CA LYS A 46 -9.26 5.44 8.14
C LYS A 46 -8.13 5.66 7.13
N VAL A 47 -7.51 4.59 6.63
CA VAL A 47 -6.45 4.69 5.62
C VAL A 47 -6.95 5.35 4.34
N LYS A 48 -8.10 4.90 3.83
CA LYS A 48 -8.75 5.51 2.67
C LYS A 48 -9.06 6.98 2.89
N PHE A 49 -9.63 7.34 4.04
CA PHE A 49 -9.91 8.73 4.37
C PHE A 49 -8.64 9.58 4.41
N ILE A 50 -7.54 9.07 4.98
CA ILE A 50 -6.26 9.77 5.02
C ILE A 50 -5.62 9.93 3.63
N LEU A 51 -5.76 8.93 2.77
CA LEU A 51 -5.21 8.95 1.41
C LEU A 51 -6.01 9.85 0.47
N TYR A 52 -7.33 9.71 0.50
CA TYR A 52 -8.22 10.19 -0.54
C TYR A 52 -9.20 11.27 -0.08
N GLY A 53 -9.37 11.46 1.24
CA GLY A 53 -10.40 12.34 1.82
C GLY A 53 -11.80 11.72 1.88
N TYR A 54 -11.96 10.44 1.47
CA TYR A 54 -13.23 9.72 1.43
C TYR A 54 -13.05 8.29 1.96
N GLU A 55 -14.07 7.76 2.66
CA GLU A 55 -14.07 6.35 3.06
C GLU A 55 -14.24 5.39 1.88
N ASP A 56 -14.94 5.84 0.82
CA ASP A 56 -15.15 5.10 -0.42
C ASP A 56 -14.97 6.04 -1.61
N PRO A 57 -13.71 6.30 -2.01
CA PRO A 57 -13.41 7.24 -3.08
C PRO A 57 -13.82 6.66 -4.44
N PRO A 58 -14.43 7.47 -5.33
CA PRO A 58 -14.59 7.10 -6.73
C PRO A 58 -13.24 7.11 -7.46
N ASN A 59 -13.15 6.38 -8.57
CA ASN A 59 -11.88 6.15 -9.29
C ASN A 59 -11.25 7.44 -9.82
N GLU A 60 -12.07 8.43 -10.18
CA GLU A 60 -11.65 9.75 -10.63
C GLU A 60 -10.86 10.51 -9.55
N ILE A 61 -11.08 10.17 -8.27
CA ILE A 61 -10.35 10.74 -7.13
C ILE A 61 -9.15 9.86 -6.77
N SER A 62 -9.32 8.53 -6.70
CA SER A 62 -8.25 7.65 -6.26
C SER A 62 -7.11 7.53 -7.27
N ASN A 63 -7.40 7.42 -8.56
CA ASN A 63 -6.39 7.13 -9.58
C ASN A 63 -5.30 8.20 -9.67
N PRO A 64 -5.62 9.51 -9.73
CA PRO A 64 -4.58 10.55 -9.78
C PRO A 64 -3.68 10.56 -8.53
N ILE A 65 -4.24 10.23 -7.36
CA ILE A 65 -3.49 10.14 -6.10
C ILE A 65 -2.56 8.94 -6.12
N VAL A 66 -3.06 7.77 -6.53
CA VAL A 66 -2.25 6.54 -6.66
C VAL A 66 -1.11 6.78 -7.65
N ASP A 67 -1.38 7.34 -8.82
CA ASP A 67 -0.36 7.65 -9.82
C ASP A 67 0.69 8.62 -9.26
N GLY A 68 0.24 9.68 -8.58
CA GLY A 68 1.13 10.66 -7.97
C GLY A 68 2.06 10.08 -6.90
N LEU A 69 1.56 9.15 -6.08
CA LEU A 69 2.34 8.49 -5.03
C LEU A 69 3.28 7.42 -5.61
N SER A 70 2.86 6.75 -6.69
CA SER A 70 3.62 5.66 -7.31
C SER A 70 4.76 6.13 -8.21
N LYS A 71 4.72 7.38 -8.70
CA LYS A 71 5.77 7.94 -9.58
C LYS A 71 7.18 7.90 -8.99
N ASN A 72 7.31 8.06 -7.67
CA ASN A 72 8.61 8.03 -6.98
C ASN A 72 8.70 6.82 -6.05
N PHE A 73 8.13 5.70 -6.50
CA PHE A 73 8.11 4.46 -5.74
C PHE A 73 9.53 3.96 -5.47
N ASP A 74 9.85 3.81 -4.19
CA ASP A 74 11.16 3.37 -3.71
C ASP A 74 10.94 2.11 -2.88
N ALA A 75 11.11 0.96 -3.53
CA ALA A 75 10.86 -0.34 -2.93
C ALA A 75 11.79 -0.58 -1.73
N SER A 76 13.08 -0.22 -1.85
CA SER A 76 14.06 -0.40 -0.78
C SER A 76 13.71 0.40 0.47
N TRP A 77 13.23 1.64 0.30
CA TRP A 77 12.75 2.43 1.43
C TRP A 77 11.50 1.83 2.06
N LEU A 78 10.56 1.34 1.25
CA LEU A 78 9.32 0.77 1.75
C LEU A 78 9.55 -0.56 2.49
N GLU A 79 10.49 -1.39 2.01
CA GLU A 79 10.94 -2.62 2.70
C GLU A 79 11.45 -2.34 4.12
N GLN A 80 12.09 -1.19 4.36
CA GLN A 80 12.60 -0.80 5.68
C GLN A 80 11.51 -0.32 6.63
N ARG A 81 10.32 0.00 6.13
CA ARG A 81 9.22 0.62 6.90
C ARG A 81 8.00 -0.28 7.06
N SER A 82 7.86 -1.29 6.20
CA SER A 82 6.72 -2.18 6.12
C SER A 82 7.19 -3.62 6.00
N GLU A 83 7.02 -4.39 7.07
CA GLU A 83 7.34 -5.83 7.06
C GLU A 83 6.40 -6.59 6.11
N SER A 84 5.13 -6.18 6.02
CA SER A 84 4.19 -6.78 5.07
C SER A 84 4.62 -6.57 3.62
N PHE A 85 5.08 -5.36 3.27
CA PHE A 85 5.61 -5.06 1.95
C PHE A 85 6.90 -5.84 1.69
N LYS A 86 7.82 -5.89 2.66
CA LYS A 86 9.08 -6.63 2.52
C LYS A 86 8.83 -8.11 2.24
N HIS A 87 7.88 -8.72 2.94
CA HIS A 87 7.49 -10.10 2.71
C HIS A 87 6.89 -10.28 1.30
N PHE A 88 5.95 -9.41 0.91
CA PHE A 88 5.37 -9.42 -0.44
C PHE A 88 6.43 -9.26 -1.53
N HIS A 89 7.30 -8.28 -1.41
CA HIS A 89 8.33 -7.99 -2.39
C HIS A 89 9.34 -9.14 -2.51
N SER A 90 9.67 -9.80 -1.41
CA SER A 90 10.49 -11.02 -1.43
C SER A 90 9.80 -12.17 -2.18
N GLN A 91 8.49 -12.37 -1.97
CA GLN A 91 7.73 -13.38 -2.72
C GLN A 91 7.67 -13.06 -4.21
N VAL A 92 7.45 -11.79 -4.58
CA VAL A 92 7.42 -11.34 -5.98
C VAL A 92 8.77 -11.55 -6.65
N LYS A 93 9.88 -11.15 -6.01
CA LYS A 93 11.25 -11.40 -6.51
C LYS A 93 11.47 -12.90 -6.75
N ALA A 94 11.19 -13.73 -5.74
CA ALA A 94 11.35 -15.17 -5.86
C ALA A 94 10.46 -15.82 -6.93
N PHE A 95 9.27 -15.26 -7.18
CA PHE A 95 8.41 -15.71 -8.28
C PHE A 95 9.01 -15.35 -9.64
N ILE A 96 9.47 -14.12 -9.82
CA ILE A 96 10.09 -13.66 -11.06
C ILE A 96 11.35 -14.45 -11.37
N ASP A 97 12.22 -14.65 -10.36
CA ASP A 97 13.48 -15.40 -10.53
C ASP A 97 13.28 -16.87 -10.91
N LYS A 98 12.11 -17.46 -10.57
CA LYS A 98 11.74 -18.83 -10.96
C LYS A 98 11.14 -18.93 -12.36
N GLN A 99 10.77 -17.81 -12.96
CA GLN A 99 10.21 -17.73 -14.32
C GLN A 99 11.29 -17.41 -15.37
N VAL A 100 12.53 -17.18 -14.93
CA VAL A 100 13.73 -16.97 -15.78
C VAL A 100 14.55 -18.25 -15.86
#